data_AF-A0A349JHX2-F1
#
_entry.id   AF-A0A349JHX2-F1
#
_cell.length_a   1.000
_cell.length_b   1.000
_cell.length_c   1.000
_cell.angle_alpha   90.00
_cell.angle_beta   90.00
_cell.angle_gamma   90.00
#
_symmetry.space_group_name_H-M   'P 1'
#
loop_
_entity.id
_entity.type
_entity.pdbx_description
1 polymer ?
#
loop_
_entity_poly.entity_id
_entity_poly.type
_entity_poly.pdbx_seq_one_letter_code
_entity_poly.pdbx_strand_id
1 'polypeptide(L)'
;MIELSTEQLLYLLYAVAYSLESKVTKSDVKKHLSKGYQKDANAICDALCQKQLLESPKKGQLFVTEQGKKVLAVNLQTSKYEFDSAKGAKLINTLWRYCQIGVVASQASDGGKEMDFETFVEKFKALYFEERKRQELRGVVAIRSREICQKFLEQNDISQSNLNKNFALLKSNAKVFAVIEKEDELIQWVE
;
A
#
# COMPACT_ATOMS: atom_id res chain seq x y z
N MET A 1 0.89 12.04 -12.84
CA MET A 1 1.40 11.70 -11.50
C MET A 1 1.90 12.99 -10.88
N ILE A 2 1.46 13.36 -9.67
CA ILE A 2 1.95 14.59 -9.02
C ILE A 2 3.28 14.26 -8.36
N GLU A 3 4.36 14.85 -8.86
CA GLU A 3 5.69 14.75 -8.26
C GLU A 3 5.86 15.84 -7.20
N LEU A 4 6.31 15.44 -6.02
CA LEU A 4 6.58 16.33 -4.88
C LEU A 4 8.08 16.58 -4.79
N SER A 5 8.47 17.84 -4.53
CA SER A 5 9.83 18.10 -4.08
C SER A 5 10.07 17.46 -2.71
N THR A 6 11.33 17.26 -2.31
CA THR A 6 11.68 16.72 -0.98
C THR A 6 11.03 17.52 0.14
N GLU A 7 11.00 18.84 0.02
CA GLU A 7 10.40 19.75 1.00
C GLU A 7 8.89 19.56 1.10
N GLN A 8 8.21 19.46 -0.05
CA GLN A 8 6.78 19.20 -0.12
C GLN A 8 6.43 17.82 0.46
N LEU A 9 7.24 16.80 0.14
CA LEU A 9 7.13 15.45 0.68
C LEU A 9 7.23 15.44 2.20
N LEU A 10 8.28 16.09 2.75
CA LEU A 10 8.52 16.17 4.19
C LEU A 10 7.41 16.95 4.90
N TYR A 11 6.98 18.07 4.33
CA TYR A 11 5.88 18.86 4.90
C TYR A 11 4.60 18.03 5.01
N LEU A 12 4.24 17.33 3.93
CA LEU A 12 3.06 16.49 3.87
C LEU A 12 3.17 15.28 4.83
N LEU A 13 4.35 14.66 4.91
CA LEU A 13 4.63 13.57 5.84
C LEU A 13 4.44 14.01 7.30
N TYR A 14 4.97 15.17 7.69
CA TYR A 14 4.77 15.71 9.03
C TYR A 14 3.30 16.06 9.30
N ALA A 15 2.61 16.66 8.33
CA ALA A 15 1.18 16.96 8.47
C ALA A 15 0.35 15.70 8.72
N VAL A 16 0.67 14.59 8.04
CA VAL A 16 0.03 13.28 8.29
C VAL A 16 0.39 12.73 9.66
N ALA A 17 1.68 12.65 9.99
CA ALA A 17 2.15 12.02 11.22
C ALA A 17 1.52 12.64 12.47
N TYR A 18 1.44 13.97 12.52
CA TYR A 18 0.90 14.68 13.68
C TYR A 18 -0.63 14.80 13.68
N SER A 19 -1.30 14.54 12.54
CA SER A 19 -2.77 14.55 12.47
C SER A 19 -3.42 13.43 13.26
N LEU A 20 -2.67 12.36 13.54
CA LEU A 20 -3.12 11.22 14.34
C LEU A 20 -3.19 11.54 15.84
N GLU A 21 -2.39 12.49 16.32
CA GLU A 21 -2.27 12.80 17.74
C GLU A 21 -3.11 14.01 18.15
N SER A 22 -3.26 15.01 17.26
CA SER A 22 -4.03 16.23 17.55
C SER A 22 -4.38 17.05 16.30
N LYS A 23 -5.04 18.21 16.48
CA LYS A 23 -5.27 19.18 15.40
C LYS A 23 -3.94 19.81 14.97
N VAL A 24 -3.45 19.45 13.79
CA VAL A 24 -2.20 19.98 13.23
C VAL A 24 -2.40 21.39 12.69
N THR A 25 -1.47 22.28 13.02
CA THR A 25 -1.39 23.62 12.42
C THR A 25 -0.15 23.82 11.55
N LYS A 26 -0.17 24.85 10.69
CA LYS A 26 1.00 25.31 9.92
C LYS A 26 2.24 25.52 10.81
N SER A 27 2.02 26.06 12.01
CA SER A 27 3.08 26.32 12.99
C SER A 27 3.69 25.05 13.56
N ASP A 28 2.88 24.01 13.78
CA ASP A 28 3.36 22.73 14.32
C ASP A 28 4.26 22.06 13.29
N VAL A 29 3.79 21.94 12.04
CA VAL A 29 4.60 21.37 10.95
C VAL A 29 5.89 22.16 10.77
N LYS A 30 5.82 23.50 10.75
CA LYS A 30 7.00 24.36 10.61
C LYS A 30 8.07 24.09 11.67
N LYS A 31 7.71 23.88 12.95
CA LYS A 31 8.68 23.65 14.02
C LYS A 31 9.50 22.37 13.83
N HIS A 32 8.93 21.37 13.18
CA HIS A 32 9.57 20.06 12.98
C HIS A 32 10.40 19.97 11.69
N LEU A 33 10.23 20.93 10.77
CA LEU A 33 11.10 21.03 9.60
C LEU A 33 12.51 21.48 9.99
N SER A 34 13.50 21.06 9.19
CA SER A 34 14.88 21.53 9.31
C SER A 34 14.96 23.05 9.15
N LYS A 35 15.95 23.70 9.78
CA LYS A 35 16.10 25.17 9.77
C LYS A 35 16.09 25.77 8.35
N GLY A 36 16.58 25.03 7.35
CA GLY A 36 16.54 25.44 5.95
C GLY A 36 15.11 25.59 5.42
N TYR A 37 14.25 24.60 5.72
CA TYR A 37 12.88 24.54 5.20
C TYR A 37 11.87 25.34 6.02
N GLN A 38 12.22 25.78 7.24
CA GLN A 38 11.34 26.60 8.06
C GLN A 38 10.98 27.95 7.43
N LYS A 39 11.89 28.53 6.63
CA LYS A 39 11.67 29.82 5.96
C LYS A 39 10.59 29.71 4.89
N ASP A 40 10.61 28.61 4.15
CA ASP A 40 9.73 28.39 3.00
C ASP A 40 8.45 27.62 3.36
N ALA A 41 8.28 27.24 4.63
CA ALA A 41 7.17 26.43 5.12
C ALA A 41 5.78 26.96 4.71
N ASN A 42 5.58 28.27 4.68
CA ASN A 42 4.32 28.87 4.24
C ASN A 42 4.10 28.69 2.73
N ALA A 43 5.13 28.97 1.92
CA ALA A 43 5.06 28.80 0.47
C ALA A 43 4.86 27.33 0.08
N ILE A 44 5.52 26.40 0.79
CA ILE A 44 5.33 24.96 0.63
C ILE A 44 3.88 24.58 0.95
N CYS A 45 3.33 25.06 2.07
CA CYS A 45 1.95 24.82 2.43
C CYS A 45 0.97 25.32 1.37
N ASP A 46 1.17 26.54 0.88
CA ASP A 46 0.26 27.15 -0.09
C ASP A 46 0.32 26.42 -1.44
N ALA A 47 1.51 25.96 -1.87
CA ALA A 47 1.66 25.11 -3.04
C ALA A 47 0.96 23.74 -2.90
N LEU A 48 1.01 23.13 -1.71
CA LEU A 48 0.31 21.88 -1.41
C LEU A 48 -1.22 22.07 -1.40
N CYS A 49 -1.71 23.22 -0.92
CA CYS A 49 -3.11 23.59 -1.00
C CYS A 49 -3.58 23.80 -2.45
N GLN A 50 -2.78 24.48 -3.27
CA GLN A 50 -3.08 24.67 -4.71
C GLN A 50 -3.17 23.33 -5.46
N LYS A 51 -2.34 22.35 -5.07
CA LYS A 51 -2.39 20.97 -5.61
C LYS A 51 -3.54 20.12 -5.01
N GLN A 52 -4.38 20.69 -4.14
CA GLN A 52 -5.47 20.00 -3.44
C GLN A 52 -5.00 18.81 -2.59
N LEU A 53 -3.76 18.85 -2.12
CA LEU A 53 -3.17 17.81 -1.26
C LEU A 53 -3.37 18.13 0.24
N LEU A 54 -3.52 19.42 0.54
CA LEU A 54 -3.85 19.96 1.85
C LEU A 54 -5.06 20.88 1.73
N GLU A 55 -5.84 20.94 2.80
CA GLU A 55 -6.85 21.96 3.02
C GLU A 55 -6.52 22.73 4.31
N SER A 56 -6.72 24.04 4.27
CA SER A 56 -6.53 24.92 5.43
C SER A 56 -7.78 25.77 5.71
N PRO A 57 -8.91 25.16 6.13
CA PRO A 57 -10.21 25.81 6.20
C PRO A 57 -10.37 26.80 7.38
N LYS A 58 -9.55 26.70 8.46
CA LYS A 58 -9.66 27.58 9.65
C LYS A 58 -8.30 27.90 10.27
N LYS A 59 -8.00 29.19 10.50
CA LYS A 59 -6.87 29.70 11.33
C LYS A 59 -5.59 28.83 11.34
N GLY A 60 -5.13 28.41 10.16
CA GLY A 60 -3.88 27.64 10.02
C GLY A 60 -3.95 26.16 10.44
N GLN A 61 -5.13 25.60 10.70
CA GLN A 61 -5.32 24.15 10.81
C GLN A 61 -5.14 23.49 9.44
N LEU A 62 -4.48 22.34 9.43
CA LEU A 62 -4.18 21.58 8.23
C LEU A 62 -4.95 20.26 8.22
N PHE A 63 -5.57 19.96 7.09
CA PHE A 63 -6.21 18.68 6.81
C PHE A 63 -5.56 18.10 5.57
N VAL A 64 -5.03 16.88 5.68
CA VAL A 64 -4.47 16.17 4.53
C VAL A 64 -5.61 15.48 3.80
N THR A 65 -5.79 15.82 2.52
CA THR A 65 -6.85 15.22 1.70
C THR A 65 -6.54 13.76 1.39
N GLU A 66 -7.54 12.98 1.00
CA GLU A 66 -7.32 11.60 0.53
C GLU A 66 -6.41 11.54 -0.70
N GLN A 67 -6.48 12.55 -1.57
CA GLN A 67 -5.55 12.71 -2.67
C GLN A 67 -4.13 12.99 -2.17
N GLY A 68 -3.98 13.84 -1.16
CA GLY A 68 -2.71 14.10 -0.47
C GLY A 68 -2.07 12.81 0.05
N LYS A 69 -2.83 11.96 0.73
CA LYS A 69 -2.35 10.67 1.24
C LYS A 69 -1.89 9.73 0.11
N LYS A 70 -2.67 9.63 -0.97
CA LYS A 70 -2.31 8.80 -2.14
C LYS A 70 -1.04 9.29 -2.83
N VAL A 71 -0.95 10.60 -3.06
CA VAL A 71 0.24 11.23 -3.69
C VAL A 71 1.46 11.06 -2.79
N LEU A 72 1.31 11.24 -1.48
CA LEU A 72 2.37 11.00 -0.50
C LEU A 72 2.88 9.55 -0.59
N ALA A 73 1.99 8.56 -0.52
CA ALA A 73 2.37 7.14 -0.59
C ALA A 73 3.15 6.82 -1.86
N VAL A 74 2.70 7.33 -3.00
CA VAL A 74 3.35 7.13 -4.30
C VAL A 74 4.73 7.79 -4.36
N ASN A 75 4.87 9.05 -3.92
CA ASN A 75 6.17 9.74 -3.93
C ASN A 75 7.15 9.12 -2.91
N LEU A 76 6.64 8.59 -1.81
CA LEU A 76 7.43 7.88 -0.82
C LEU A 76 8.07 6.60 -1.41
N GLN A 77 7.33 5.87 -2.24
CA GLN A 77 7.86 4.66 -2.92
C GLN A 77 9.03 4.98 -3.86
N THR A 78 9.04 6.15 -4.49
CA THR A 78 10.03 6.52 -5.52
C THR A 78 11.09 7.51 -5.04
N SER A 79 10.91 8.13 -3.87
CA SER A 79 11.83 9.13 -3.33
C SER A 79 13.17 8.52 -2.93
N LYS A 80 14.25 9.24 -3.26
CA LYS A 80 15.63 8.92 -2.84
C LYS A 80 16.03 9.62 -1.54
N TYR A 81 15.06 10.18 -0.81
CA TYR A 81 15.33 10.92 0.41
C TYR A 81 15.85 10.00 1.52
N GLU A 82 16.87 10.45 2.25
CA GLU A 82 17.42 9.80 3.42
C GLU A 82 17.45 10.78 4.58
N PHE A 83 17.04 10.34 5.77
CA PHE A 83 17.11 11.16 6.96
C PHE A 83 18.58 11.28 7.42
N ASP A 84 19.08 12.51 7.43
CA ASP A 84 20.43 12.85 7.90
C ASP A 84 20.45 12.96 9.43
N SER A 85 20.72 11.86 10.16
CA SER A 85 20.86 11.89 11.63
C SER A 85 21.43 10.58 12.23
N ALA A 86 21.77 10.60 13.53
CA ALA A 86 22.37 9.52 14.31
C ALA A 86 21.55 8.21 14.32
N LYS A 87 22.13 7.13 14.88
CA LYS A 87 21.71 5.70 14.86
C LYS A 87 20.23 5.39 14.56
N GLY A 88 19.26 6.12 15.14
CA GLY A 88 17.83 5.95 14.86
C GLY A 88 17.42 6.23 13.41
N ALA A 89 17.94 7.29 12.77
CA ALA A 89 17.64 7.60 11.38
C ALA A 89 18.20 6.55 10.41
N LYS A 90 19.35 5.93 10.74
CA LYS A 90 19.89 4.81 9.97
C LYS A 90 18.94 3.61 9.93
N LEU A 91 18.28 3.31 11.06
CA LEU A 91 17.28 2.24 11.13
C LEU A 91 16.07 2.58 10.25
N ILE A 92 15.56 3.81 10.34
CA ILE A 92 14.43 4.27 9.51
C ILE A 92 14.78 4.21 8.03
N ASN A 93 15.94 4.74 7.62
CA ASN A 93 16.41 4.67 6.23
C ASN A 93 16.55 3.21 5.76
N THR A 94 17.02 2.31 6.62
CA THR A 94 17.14 0.88 6.29
C THR A 94 15.77 0.25 6.09
N LEU A 95 14.84 0.43 7.04
CA LEU A 95 13.45 -0.04 6.91
C LEU A 95 12.81 0.49 5.63
N TRP A 96 13.00 1.78 5.37
CA TRP A 96 12.48 2.46 4.19
C TRP A 96 12.97 1.83 2.89
N ARG A 97 14.28 1.62 2.76
CA ARG A 97 14.89 0.94 1.59
C ARG A 97 14.31 -0.46 1.40
N TYR A 98 14.13 -1.25 2.46
CA TYR A 98 13.52 -2.58 2.34
C TYR A 98 12.04 -2.54 1.95
N CYS A 99 11.28 -1.57 2.45
CA CYS A 99 9.90 -1.34 2.01
C CYS A 99 9.84 -0.97 0.52
N GLN A 100 10.75 -0.12 0.04
CA GLN A 100 10.86 0.25 -1.37
C GLN A 100 11.25 -0.95 -2.24
N ILE A 101 12.19 -1.80 -1.80
CA ILE A 101 12.55 -3.05 -2.49
C ILE A 101 11.35 -3.99 -2.57
N GLY A 102 10.54 -4.12 -1.51
CA GLY A 102 9.31 -4.91 -1.55
C GLY A 102 8.30 -4.40 -2.58
N VAL A 103 8.19 -3.07 -2.73
CA VAL A 103 7.37 -2.45 -3.78
C VAL A 103 7.94 -2.73 -5.16
N VAL A 104 9.25 -2.57 -5.36
CA VAL A 104 9.92 -2.89 -6.63
C VAL A 104 9.80 -4.38 -6.96
N ALA A 105 9.88 -5.28 -5.98
CA ALA A 105 9.67 -6.72 -6.18
C ALA A 105 8.21 -7.03 -6.55
N SER A 106 7.24 -6.31 -5.97
CA SER A 106 5.82 -6.42 -6.35
C SER A 106 5.47 -5.77 -7.68
N GLN A 107 6.28 -4.82 -8.16
CA GLN A 107 6.19 -4.25 -9.51
C GLN A 107 7.00 -5.06 -10.53
N ALA A 108 8.06 -5.74 -10.11
CA ALA A 108 8.86 -6.66 -10.93
C ALA A 108 8.19 -8.03 -11.10
N SER A 109 7.22 -8.40 -10.25
CA SER A 109 6.34 -9.55 -10.48
C SER A 109 5.28 -9.31 -11.57
N ASP A 110 5.31 -8.15 -12.23
CA ASP A 110 4.52 -7.90 -13.44
C ASP A 110 5.14 -8.50 -14.71
N GLY A 111 6.23 -9.26 -14.57
CA GLY A 111 6.83 -10.06 -15.65
C GLY A 111 6.10 -11.39 -15.96
N GLY A 112 5.09 -11.75 -15.16
CA GLY A 112 4.28 -12.95 -15.41
C GLY A 112 3.32 -12.75 -16.59
N LYS A 113 2.99 -13.83 -17.29
CA LYS A 113 2.12 -13.75 -18.48
C LYS A 113 0.67 -13.42 -18.10
N GLU A 114 -0.05 -12.84 -19.06
CA GLU A 114 -1.51 -12.81 -18.95
C GLU A 114 -2.05 -14.24 -19.06
N MET A 115 -2.83 -14.65 -18.06
CA MET A 115 -3.58 -15.89 -18.08
C MET A 115 -5.05 -15.57 -18.37
N ASP A 116 -5.65 -16.30 -19.30
CA ASP A 116 -7.08 -16.20 -19.56
C ASP A 116 -7.88 -16.70 -18.35
N PHE A 117 -9.09 -16.18 -18.20
CA PHE A 117 -9.92 -16.45 -17.03
C PHE A 117 -10.33 -17.93 -16.91
N GLU A 118 -10.53 -18.63 -18.02
CA GLU A 118 -10.94 -20.04 -18.01
C GLU A 118 -9.80 -20.93 -17.50
N THR A 119 -8.59 -20.76 -18.05
CA THR A 119 -7.38 -21.44 -17.58
C THR A 119 -7.09 -21.11 -16.12
N PHE A 120 -7.28 -19.85 -15.70
CA PHE A 120 -7.13 -19.45 -14.31
C PHE A 120 -8.11 -20.21 -13.40
N VAL A 121 -9.39 -20.27 -13.76
CA VAL A 121 -10.42 -20.98 -12.99
C VAL A 121 -10.04 -22.44 -12.82
N GLU A 122 -9.65 -23.13 -13.89
CA GLU A 122 -9.30 -24.55 -13.83
C GLU A 122 -8.11 -24.82 -12.91
N LYS A 123 -7.03 -24.05 -13.10
CA LYS A 123 -5.81 -24.20 -12.29
C LYS A 123 -6.05 -23.82 -10.83
N PHE A 124 -6.78 -22.74 -10.59
CA PHE A 124 -7.07 -22.27 -9.23
C PHE A 124 -8.00 -23.24 -8.50
N LYS A 125 -8.99 -23.80 -9.20
CA LYS A 125 -9.87 -24.86 -8.69
C LYS A 125 -9.07 -26.09 -8.30
N ALA A 126 -8.16 -26.56 -9.16
CA ALA A 126 -7.30 -27.71 -8.86
C ALA A 126 -6.46 -27.47 -7.60
N LEU A 127 -5.78 -26.32 -7.51
CA LEU A 127 -4.99 -25.93 -6.34
C LEU A 127 -5.85 -25.84 -5.07
N TYR A 128 -7.05 -25.27 -5.16
CA TYR A 128 -7.97 -25.14 -4.04
C TYR A 128 -8.37 -26.51 -3.46
N PHE A 129 -8.75 -27.46 -4.32
CA PHE A 129 -9.15 -28.80 -3.86
C PHE A 129 -7.97 -29.62 -3.33
N GLU A 130 -6.77 -29.43 -3.88
CA GLU A 130 -5.56 -30.04 -3.35
C GLU A 130 -5.25 -29.51 -1.94
N GLU A 131 -5.30 -28.19 -1.76
CA GLU A 131 -5.09 -27.55 -0.46
C GLU A 131 -6.16 -27.95 0.54
N ARG A 132 -7.43 -28.04 0.12
CA ARG A 132 -8.54 -28.52 0.93
C ARG A 132 -8.29 -29.94 1.44
N LYS A 133 -7.96 -30.89 0.55
CA LYS A 133 -7.64 -32.28 0.93
C LYS A 133 -6.48 -32.34 1.93
N ARG A 134 -5.43 -31.53 1.70
CA ARG A 134 -4.27 -31.46 2.58
C ARG A 134 -4.63 -30.95 3.99
N GLN A 135 -5.56 -30.00 4.08
CA GLN A 135 -6.04 -29.44 5.34
C GLN A 135 -7.07 -30.35 6.04
N GLU A 136 -7.91 -31.05 5.29
CA GLU A 136 -8.85 -32.08 5.81
C GLU A 136 -8.09 -33.19 6.55
N LEU A 137 -6.93 -33.64 6.04
CA LEU A 137 -6.06 -34.59 6.72
C LEU A 137 -5.53 -34.10 8.09
N ARG A 138 -5.56 -32.78 8.32
CA ARG A 138 -5.12 -32.13 9.57
C ARG A 138 -6.30 -31.78 10.50
N GLY A 139 -7.53 -32.08 10.09
CA GLY A 139 -8.74 -31.89 10.89
C GLY A 139 -9.30 -30.47 10.95
N VAL A 140 -8.73 -29.51 10.23
CA VAL A 140 -9.21 -28.12 10.14
C VAL A 140 -9.16 -27.66 8.70
N VAL A 141 -10.29 -27.20 8.15
CA VAL A 141 -10.38 -26.69 6.78
C VAL A 141 -10.60 -25.17 6.84
N ALA A 142 -9.54 -24.41 6.63
CA ALA A 142 -9.57 -22.96 6.60
C ALA A 142 -8.58 -22.47 5.54
N ILE A 143 -9.08 -22.24 4.32
CA ILE A 143 -8.25 -21.80 3.21
C ILE A 143 -8.20 -20.28 3.20
N ARG A 144 -7.05 -19.72 3.54
CA ARG A 144 -6.81 -18.27 3.54
C ARG A 144 -6.51 -17.78 2.12
N SER A 145 -7.16 -16.71 1.69
CA SER A 145 -6.99 -16.15 0.34
C SER A 145 -5.55 -15.73 0.08
N ARG A 146 -4.89 -15.13 1.08
CA ARG A 146 -3.49 -14.70 0.96
C ARG A 146 -2.55 -15.87 0.68
N GLU A 147 -2.70 -16.98 1.41
CA GLU A 147 -1.81 -18.14 1.31
C GLU A 147 -2.01 -18.89 -0.01
N ILE A 148 -3.26 -19.08 -0.43
CA ILE A 148 -3.56 -19.78 -1.68
C ILE A 148 -3.20 -18.95 -2.91
N CYS A 149 -3.44 -17.63 -2.90
CA CYS A 149 -3.01 -16.75 -3.99
C CYS A 149 -1.49 -16.68 -4.10
N GLN A 150 -0.77 -16.68 -2.96
CA GLN A 150 0.68 -16.76 -2.97
C GLN A 150 1.18 -18.09 -3.58
N LYS A 151 0.63 -19.23 -3.15
CA LYS A 151 0.97 -20.52 -3.76
C LYS A 151 0.67 -20.57 -5.26
N PHE A 152 -0.42 -19.94 -5.68
CA PHE A 152 -0.77 -19.88 -7.09
C PHE A 152 0.29 -19.13 -7.91
N LEU A 153 0.82 -18.02 -7.39
CA LEU A 153 1.92 -17.26 -8.00
C LEU A 153 3.23 -18.05 -8.04
N GLU A 154 3.53 -18.80 -6.97
CA GLU A 154 4.75 -19.61 -6.91
C GLU A 154 4.71 -20.78 -7.92
N GLN A 155 3.52 -21.29 -8.24
CA GLN A 155 3.33 -22.43 -9.15
C GLN A 155 3.05 -22.03 -10.60
N ASN A 156 2.68 -20.77 -10.87
CA ASN A 156 2.26 -20.33 -12.19
C ASN A 156 2.96 -19.04 -12.61
N ASP A 157 3.37 -18.99 -13.87
CA ASP A 157 3.90 -17.79 -14.52
C ASP A 157 2.77 -16.81 -14.86
N ILE A 158 2.22 -16.15 -13.83
CA ILE A 158 1.13 -15.17 -13.91
C ILE A 158 1.52 -13.88 -13.20
N SER A 159 1.16 -12.72 -13.76
CA SER A 159 1.42 -11.45 -13.07
C SER A 159 0.50 -11.27 -11.87
N GLN A 160 0.99 -10.56 -10.84
CA GLN A 160 0.18 -10.23 -9.66
C GLN A 160 -1.09 -9.47 -10.05
N SER A 161 -0.98 -8.58 -11.03
CA SER A 161 -2.12 -7.79 -11.55
C SER A 161 -3.17 -8.69 -12.19
N ASN A 162 -2.74 -9.64 -13.05
CA ASN A 162 -3.63 -10.59 -13.72
C ASN A 162 -4.29 -11.56 -12.72
N LEU A 163 -3.55 -12.02 -11.70
CA LEU A 163 -4.12 -12.80 -10.59
C LEU A 163 -5.19 -12.02 -9.84
N ASN A 164 -4.89 -10.78 -9.42
CA ASN A 164 -5.84 -9.99 -8.64
C ASN A 164 -7.13 -9.72 -9.44
N LYS A 165 -7.00 -9.43 -10.74
CA LYS A 165 -8.13 -9.26 -11.65
C LYS A 165 -8.97 -10.53 -11.76
N ASN A 166 -8.34 -11.67 -12.02
CA ASN A 166 -9.05 -12.94 -12.17
C ASN A 166 -9.66 -13.43 -10.84
N PHE A 167 -9.01 -13.18 -9.70
CA PHE A 167 -9.55 -13.50 -8.38
C PHE A 167 -10.75 -12.63 -8.01
N ALA A 168 -10.73 -11.34 -8.37
CA ALA A 168 -11.91 -10.47 -8.25
C ALA A 168 -13.08 -10.99 -9.10
N LEU A 169 -12.79 -11.50 -10.32
CA LEU A 169 -13.78 -12.12 -11.19
C LEU A 169 -14.35 -13.43 -10.60
N LEU A 170 -13.55 -14.24 -9.89
CA LEU A 170 -14.05 -15.42 -9.18
C LEU A 170 -15.06 -15.04 -8.10
N LYS A 171 -14.79 -13.97 -7.35
CA LYS A 171 -15.71 -13.44 -6.32
C LYS A 171 -16.98 -12.88 -6.95
N SER A 172 -16.87 -12.09 -8.02
CA SER A 172 -18.04 -11.48 -8.68
C SER A 172 -18.92 -12.51 -9.39
N ASN A 173 -18.33 -13.59 -9.92
CA ASN A 173 -19.06 -14.69 -10.55
C ASN A 173 -19.59 -15.73 -9.53
N ALA A 174 -19.52 -15.42 -8.23
CA ALA A 174 -19.95 -16.28 -7.13
C ALA A 174 -19.33 -17.70 -7.14
N LYS A 175 -18.17 -17.89 -7.80
CA LYS A 175 -17.42 -19.15 -7.78
C LYS A 175 -16.63 -19.33 -6.47
N VAL A 176 -16.36 -18.23 -5.77
CA VAL A 176 -15.68 -18.21 -4.47
C VAL A 176 -16.41 -17.26 -3.52
N PHE A 177 -16.83 -17.77 -2.37
CA PHE A 177 -17.22 -16.95 -1.23
C PHE A 177 -16.00 -16.61 -0.39
N ALA A 178 -15.90 -15.35 0.02
CA ALA A 178 -14.86 -14.87 0.92
C ALA A 178 -15.50 -14.36 2.22
N VAL A 179 -15.03 -14.84 3.37
CA VAL A 179 -15.47 -14.42 4.70
C VAL A 179 -14.27 -13.86 5.45
N ILE A 180 -14.43 -12.70 6.08
CA ILE A 180 -13.37 -12.10 6.89
C ILE A 180 -13.57 -12.55 8.34
N GLU A 181 -12.60 -13.31 8.87
CA GLU A 181 -12.54 -13.69 10.28
C GLU A 181 -11.23 -13.18 10.89
N LYS A 182 -11.32 -12.35 11.93
CA LYS A 182 -10.16 -11.86 12.71
C LYS A 182 -9.00 -11.36 11.83
N GLU A 183 -9.31 -10.52 10.85
CA GLU A 183 -8.36 -9.92 9.90
C GLU A 183 -7.81 -10.86 8.81
N ASP A 184 -8.18 -12.14 8.82
CA ASP A 184 -7.88 -13.09 7.75
C ASP A 184 -9.10 -13.28 6.83
N GLU A 185 -8.89 -13.20 5.51
CA GLU A 185 -9.92 -13.56 4.53
C GLU A 185 -9.86 -15.07 4.23
N LEU A 186 -10.89 -15.80 4.65
CA LEU A 186 -11.11 -17.20 4.35
C LEU A 186 -11.92 -17.35 3.07
N ILE A 187 -11.62 -18.37 2.27
CA ILE A 187 -12.32 -18.63 1.02
C ILE A 187 -12.94 -20.01 0.96
N GLN A 188 -14.15 -20.06 0.41
CA GLN A 188 -14.87 -21.28 0.11
C GLN A 188 -15.20 -21.32 -1.38
N TRP A 189 -14.81 -22.40 -2.04
CA TRP A 189 -15.22 -22.65 -3.43
C TRP A 189 -16.69 -23.04 -3.46
N VAL A 190 -17.45 -22.43 -4.37
CA VAL A 190 -18.87 -22.69 -4.60
C VAL A 190 -18.97 -23.62 -5.81
N GLU A 191 -19.59 -24.79 -5.60
CA GLU A 191 -19.89 -25.74 -6.67
C GLU A 191 -21.13 -25.34 -7.46
#